data_AF-A0A7V9HMP3-F1
#
_entry.id   AF-A0A7V9HMP3-F1
#
_cell.length_a   1.000
_cell.length_b   1.000
_cell.length_c   1.000
_cell.angle_alpha   90.00
_cell.angle_beta   90.00
_cell.angle_gamma   90.00
#
_symmetry.space_group_name_H-M   'P 1'
#
loop_
_entity.id
_entity.type
_entity.pdbx_description
1 polymer ?
#
loop_
_entity_poly.entity_id
_entity_poly.type
_entity_poly.pdbx_seq_one_letter_code
_entity_poly.pdbx_strand_id
1 'polypeptide(L)'
;MRSQLTITDLTRMHGTKICVAGYLPTGECIRPVLPKTNLTESWLFRGRPRILKPFAVIELELLRPALDRVPPHTEDWEIELAYDYRTELDLVDRFELLHSITSSHLGSVFGAGLLGRQDGSGLWIQQGTGVRSLGTIHVRRVDEVVFWINPNGKGAYRLRFEDGAGNDFRLPVTDLAFRMYLDS
;
A
#
# COMPACT_ATOMS: atom_id res chain seq x y z
N MET A 1 -9.22 17.75 9.98
CA MET A 1 -8.75 18.55 8.85
C MET A 1 -9.17 17.90 7.54
N ARG A 2 -9.95 18.63 6.73
CA ARG A 2 -10.34 18.18 5.39
C ARG A 2 -9.15 18.21 4.45
N SER A 3 -8.84 17.07 3.83
CA SER A 3 -7.59 16.87 3.11
C SER A 3 -7.82 16.09 1.81
N GLN A 4 -7.12 16.50 0.75
CA GLN A 4 -7.05 15.74 -0.49
C GLN A 4 -5.99 14.66 -0.37
N LEU A 5 -6.33 13.43 -0.76
CA LEU A 5 -5.46 12.27 -0.70
C LEU A 5 -5.47 11.56 -2.05
N THR A 6 -4.30 11.41 -2.65
CA THR A 6 -4.14 10.55 -3.83
C THR A 6 -3.85 9.14 -3.39
N ILE A 7 -4.76 8.21 -3.65
CA ILE A 7 -4.60 6.81 -3.28
C ILE A 7 -3.52 6.16 -4.14
N THR A 8 -2.56 5.47 -3.53
CA THR A 8 -1.51 4.73 -4.24
C THR A 8 -1.60 3.24 -3.99
N ASP A 9 -2.06 2.83 -2.80
CA ASP A 9 -2.04 1.44 -2.37
C ASP A 9 -3.44 1.00 -1.92
N LEU A 10 -3.92 -0.11 -2.48
CA LEU A 10 -5.15 -0.78 -2.05
C LEU A 10 -4.87 -2.25 -1.80
N THR A 11 -4.65 -2.62 -0.54
CA THR A 11 -4.28 -4.00 -0.18
C THR A 11 -5.47 -4.73 0.44
N ARG A 12 -5.78 -5.93 -0.05
CA ARG A 12 -6.68 -6.84 0.67
C ARG A 12 -5.90 -7.51 1.81
N MET A 13 -6.39 -7.33 3.03
CA MET A 13 -5.85 -7.97 4.22
C MET A 13 -6.51 -9.35 4.41
N HIS A 14 -7.18 -9.56 5.56
CA HIS A 14 -7.90 -10.79 5.87
C HIS A 14 -9.41 -10.61 5.66
N GLY A 15 -10.04 -11.55 4.95
CA GLY A 15 -11.46 -11.49 4.62
C GLY A 15 -11.76 -10.28 3.74
N THR A 16 -12.73 -9.47 4.13
CA THR A 16 -13.13 -8.24 3.44
C THR A 16 -12.40 -6.99 3.93
N LYS A 17 -11.45 -7.13 4.87
CA LYS A 17 -10.68 -6.02 5.41
C LYS A 17 -9.67 -5.54 4.38
N ILE A 18 -9.53 -4.23 4.25
CA ILE A 18 -8.59 -3.60 3.35
C ILE A 18 -7.69 -2.63 4.11
N CYS A 19 -6.50 -2.42 3.54
CA CYS A 19 -5.62 -1.34 3.89
C CYS A 19 -5.55 -0.39 2.68
N VAL A 20 -5.63 0.90 2.95
CA VAL A 20 -5.60 1.97 1.95
C VAL A 20 -4.46 2.88 2.36
N ALA A 21 -3.62 3.29 1.41
CA ALA A 21 -2.66 4.35 1.63
C ALA A 21 -2.62 5.30 0.44
N GLY A 22 -2.16 6.51 0.70
CA GLY A 22 -2.03 7.54 -0.31
C GLY A 22 -1.12 8.67 0.16
N TYR A 23 -1.00 9.67 -0.70
CA TYR A 23 -0.14 10.83 -0.46
C TYR A 23 -0.95 12.11 -0.49
N LEU A 24 -0.68 12.99 0.49
CA LEU A 24 -1.15 14.37 0.46
C LEU A 24 -0.40 15.16 -0.62
N PRO A 25 -0.94 16.31 -1.08
CA PRO A 25 -0.21 17.21 -1.99
C PRO A 25 1.15 17.67 -1.45
N THR A 26 1.34 17.63 -0.13
CA THR A 26 2.62 17.95 0.53
C THR A 26 3.67 16.84 0.42
N GLY A 27 3.32 15.69 -0.16
CA GLY A 27 4.19 14.50 -0.24
C GLY A 27 4.18 13.63 1.03
N GLU A 28 3.37 13.97 2.03
CA GLU A 28 3.19 13.15 3.23
C GLU A 28 2.37 11.89 2.90
N CYS A 29 2.88 10.72 3.28
CA CYS A 29 2.16 9.47 3.17
C CYS A 29 1.16 9.34 4.33
N ILE A 30 -0.09 8.99 4.00
CA ILE A 30 -1.16 8.79 4.95
C ILE A 30 -1.79 7.42 4.73
N ARG A 31 -2.04 6.72 5.83
CA ARG A 31 -2.80 5.47 5.87
C ARG A 31 -4.08 5.67 6.68
N PRO A 32 -5.22 5.88 6.02
CA PRO A 32 -6.47 6.08 6.73
C PRO A 32 -6.89 4.85 7.53
N VAL A 33 -7.18 5.05 8.81
CA VAL A 33 -7.67 4.02 9.72
C VAL A 33 -8.94 4.46 10.45
N LEU A 34 -9.71 3.50 10.94
CA LEU A 34 -10.86 3.77 11.79
C LEU A 34 -10.49 3.49 13.26
N PRO A 35 -10.94 4.30 14.23
CA PRO A 35 -10.51 4.16 15.64
C PRO A 35 -10.81 2.78 16.26
N LYS A 36 -11.89 2.12 15.82
CA LYS A 36 -12.41 0.87 16.44
C LYS A 36 -12.47 -0.33 15.50
N THR A 37 -12.19 -0.14 14.21
CA THR A 37 -12.37 -1.21 13.22
C THR A 37 -11.44 -1.00 12.03
N ASN A 38 -11.50 -1.90 11.05
CA ASN A 38 -10.75 -1.79 9.80
C ASN A 38 -11.67 -1.26 8.71
N LEU A 39 -11.08 -0.62 7.70
CA LEU A 39 -11.77 -0.39 6.44
C LEU A 39 -12.09 -1.75 5.81
N THR A 40 -13.24 -1.82 5.14
CA THR A 40 -13.70 -3.00 4.41
C THR A 40 -13.86 -2.68 2.94
N GLU A 41 -13.88 -3.70 2.07
CA GLU A 41 -14.06 -3.51 0.62
C GLU A 41 -15.27 -2.65 0.25
N SER A 42 -16.36 -2.72 1.03
CA SER A 42 -17.54 -1.86 0.85
C SER A 42 -17.24 -0.35 0.92
N TRP A 43 -16.17 0.05 1.60
CA TRP A 43 -15.72 1.43 1.66
C TRP A 43 -15.30 1.94 0.28
N LEU A 44 -14.66 1.11 -0.56
CA LEU A 44 -14.23 1.46 -1.92
C LEU A 44 -15.40 1.86 -2.85
N PHE A 45 -16.62 1.46 -2.49
CA PHE A 45 -17.83 1.67 -3.29
C PHE A 45 -18.74 2.79 -2.76
N ARG A 46 -18.35 3.53 -1.71
CA ARG A 46 -19.21 4.57 -1.11
C ARG A 46 -19.43 5.78 -2.02
N GLY A 47 -18.40 6.19 -2.76
CA GLY A 47 -18.45 7.34 -3.67
C GLY A 47 -19.11 7.08 -5.03
N ARG A 48 -20.19 6.29 -5.09
CA ARG A 48 -20.86 5.93 -6.37
C ARG A 48 -21.11 7.19 -7.22
N PRO A 49 -20.83 7.15 -8.54
CA PRO A 49 -20.70 5.95 -9.38
C PRO A 49 -19.28 5.37 -9.51
N ARG A 50 -18.24 5.95 -8.90
CA ARG A 50 -16.85 5.53 -9.14
C ARG A 50 -16.31 4.66 -8.01
N ILE A 51 -15.62 3.59 -8.38
CA ILE A 51 -14.90 2.71 -7.44
C ILE A 51 -13.56 3.35 -7.12
N LEU A 52 -13.19 3.36 -5.84
CA LEU A 52 -11.87 3.79 -5.41
C LEU A 52 -10.81 2.80 -5.88
N LYS A 53 -9.81 3.30 -6.60
CA LYS A 53 -8.68 2.54 -7.18
C LYS A 53 -7.38 3.35 -7.05
N PRO A 54 -6.20 2.75 -7.27
CA PRO A 54 -4.96 3.52 -7.30
C PRO A 54 -5.05 4.71 -8.27
N PHE A 55 -4.43 5.81 -7.88
CA PHE A 55 -4.43 7.14 -8.50
C PHE A 55 -5.76 7.91 -8.48
N ALA A 56 -6.77 7.40 -7.77
CA ALA A 56 -7.94 8.21 -7.43
C ALA A 56 -7.56 9.29 -6.41
N VAL A 57 -8.03 10.51 -6.64
CA VAL A 57 -7.95 11.62 -5.70
C VAL A 57 -9.28 11.71 -4.96
N ILE A 58 -9.22 11.57 -3.64
CA ILE A 58 -10.37 11.72 -2.76
C ILE A 58 -10.15 12.86 -1.79
N GLU A 59 -11.23 13.33 -1.21
CA GLU A 59 -11.20 14.26 -0.10
C GLU A 59 -11.86 13.62 1.12
N LEU A 60 -11.18 13.67 2.25
CA LEU A 60 -11.64 13.05 3.50
C LEU A 60 -11.26 13.91 4.70
N GLU A 61 -11.87 13.62 5.84
CA GLU A 61 -11.59 14.30 7.11
C GLU A 61 -10.55 13.52 7.92
N LEU A 62 -9.33 14.07 8.03
CA LEU A 62 -8.28 13.58 8.92
C LEU A 62 -8.53 14.07 10.34
N LEU A 63 -8.85 13.18 11.27
CA LEU A 63 -9.22 13.54 12.64
C LEU A 63 -7.97 13.80 13.49
N ARG A 64 -7.08 12.80 13.56
CA ARG A 64 -5.83 12.86 14.32
C ARG A 64 -4.87 11.75 13.90
N PRO A 65 -3.56 11.90 14.13
CA PRO A 65 -2.62 10.79 14.01
C PRO A 65 -2.99 9.66 14.99
N ALA A 66 -2.89 8.41 14.56
CA ALA A 66 -3.14 7.24 15.41
C ALA A 66 -1.89 6.91 16.26
N LEU A 67 -1.59 7.79 17.22
CA LEU A 67 -0.36 7.75 18.04
C LEU A 67 -0.21 6.50 18.93
N ASP A 68 -1.28 5.73 19.11
CA ASP A 68 -1.26 4.44 19.81
C ASP A 68 -0.63 3.31 18.98
N ARG A 69 -0.32 3.57 17.70
CA ARG A 69 0.31 2.60 16.80
C ARG A 69 1.82 2.59 17.00
N VAL A 70 2.33 1.40 17.31
CA VAL A 70 3.77 1.13 17.37
C VAL A 70 4.34 1.11 15.95
N PRO A 71 5.55 1.65 15.71
CA PRO A 71 6.22 1.52 14.42
C PRO A 71 6.17 0.09 13.89
N PRO A 72 6.01 -0.08 12.56
CA PRO A 72 6.30 0.91 11.53
C PRO A 72 5.13 1.76 11.03
N HIS A 73 3.94 1.68 11.63
CA HIS A 73 2.73 2.35 11.14
C HIS A 73 2.65 3.82 11.55
N THR A 74 3.69 4.59 11.20
CA THR A 74 3.83 6.01 11.54
C THR A 74 2.92 6.89 10.69
N GLU A 75 2.50 6.39 9.52
CA GLU A 75 1.60 7.05 8.58
C GLU A 75 0.10 6.95 8.94
N ASP A 76 -0.26 6.30 10.05
CA ASP A 76 -1.66 6.07 10.41
C ASP A 76 -2.37 7.35 10.87
N TRP A 77 -3.48 7.65 10.22
CA TRP A 77 -4.39 8.72 10.62
C TRP A 77 -5.81 8.20 10.80
N GLU A 78 -6.41 8.52 11.94
CA GLU A 78 -7.83 8.29 12.14
C GLU A 78 -8.64 9.23 11.24
N ILE A 79 -9.64 8.68 10.57
CA ILE A 79 -10.51 9.42 9.65
C ILE A 79 -11.98 9.31 10.01
N GLU A 80 -12.77 10.27 9.52
CA GLU A 80 -14.20 9.99 9.31
C GLU A 80 -14.38 8.99 8.17
N LEU A 81 -15.40 8.13 8.29
CA LEU A 81 -15.63 7.07 7.32
C LEU A 81 -16.00 7.59 5.91
N ALA A 82 -16.53 8.81 5.83
CA ALA A 82 -16.96 9.42 4.58
C ALA A 82 -15.77 10.02 3.80
N TYR A 83 -15.87 9.95 2.47
CA TYR A 83 -14.97 10.65 1.57
C TYR A 83 -15.75 11.08 0.32
N ASP A 84 -15.26 12.13 -0.32
CA ASP A 84 -15.73 12.56 -1.64
C ASP A 84 -14.73 12.15 -2.71
N TYR A 85 -15.20 11.48 -3.76
CA TYR A 85 -14.39 11.22 -4.94
C TYR A 85 -14.25 12.52 -5.75
N ARG A 86 -13.02 12.95 -6.04
CA ARG A 86 -12.76 14.18 -6.80
C ARG A 86 -12.43 13.88 -8.25
N THR A 87 -11.34 13.16 -8.49
CA THR A 87 -10.86 12.86 -9.84
C THR A 87 -9.96 11.61 -9.82
N GLU A 88 -9.39 11.29 -10.96
CA GLU A 88 -8.28 10.35 -11.11
C GLU A 88 -7.13 11.11 -11.77
N LEU A 89 -5.89 10.88 -11.31
CA LEU A 89 -4.72 11.44 -11.98
C LEU A 89 -4.63 10.95 -13.41
N ASP A 90 -4.22 11.83 -14.32
CA ASP A 90 -3.89 11.42 -15.68
C ASP A 90 -2.56 10.66 -15.73
N LEU A 91 -2.14 10.22 -16.91
CA LEU A 91 -0.92 9.40 -17.02
C LEU A 91 0.35 10.17 -16.62
N VAL A 92 0.42 11.46 -16.94
CA VAL A 92 1.60 12.29 -16.65
C VAL A 92 1.71 12.50 -15.15
N ASP A 93 0.61 12.91 -14.51
CA ASP A 93 0.55 13.13 -13.07
C ASP A 93 0.87 11.85 -12.27
N ARG A 94 0.46 10.68 -12.79
CA ARG A 94 0.81 9.38 -12.18
C ARG A 94 2.32 9.15 -12.18
N PHE A 95 2.97 9.38 -13.32
CA PHE A 95 4.42 9.19 -13.43
C PHE A 95 5.18 10.17 -12.54
N GLU A 96 4.74 11.43 -12.49
CA GLU A 96 5.34 12.44 -11.61
C GLU A 96 5.18 12.06 -10.13
N LEU A 97 3.98 11.66 -9.71
CA LEU A 97 3.74 11.20 -8.36
C LEU A 97 4.64 10.01 -8.02
N LEU A 98 4.61 8.95 -8.84
CA LEU A 98 5.43 7.76 -8.60
C LEU A 98 6.91 8.10 -8.53
N HIS A 99 7.41 8.94 -9.44
CA HIS A 99 8.81 9.38 -9.43
C HIS A 99 9.16 10.12 -8.13
N SER A 100 8.27 10.99 -7.63
CA SER A 100 8.51 11.78 -6.42
C SER A 100 8.53 10.97 -5.12
N ILE A 101 7.80 9.85 -5.05
CA ILE A 101 7.67 9.02 -3.84
C ILE A 101 8.56 7.77 -3.86
N THR A 102 9.32 7.58 -4.94
CA THR A 102 10.11 6.38 -5.18
C THR A 102 11.37 6.34 -4.33
N SER A 103 11.62 5.17 -3.74
CA SER A 103 12.90 4.77 -3.16
C SER A 103 13.70 3.89 -4.11
N SER A 104 15.03 3.97 -4.03
CA SER A 104 15.93 3.17 -4.88
C SER A 104 16.03 1.71 -4.45
N HIS A 105 15.80 1.38 -3.18
CA HIS A 105 15.89 0.00 -2.69
C HIS A 105 14.92 -0.26 -1.53
N LEU A 106 14.59 -1.52 -1.27
CA LEU A 106 13.51 -1.86 -0.32
C LEU A 106 13.85 -1.44 1.12
N GLY A 107 15.12 -1.58 1.53
CA GLY A 107 15.55 -1.20 2.87
C GLY A 107 15.38 0.29 3.22
N SER A 108 15.48 1.20 2.24
CA SER A 108 15.33 2.64 2.49
C SER A 108 13.88 3.03 2.77
N VAL A 109 12.91 2.27 2.26
CA VAL A 109 11.50 2.49 2.55
C VAL A 109 11.27 2.42 4.05
N PHE A 110 11.75 1.35 4.69
CA PHE A 110 11.46 1.10 6.09
C PHE A 110 12.40 1.82 7.05
N GLY A 111 13.61 2.20 6.61
CA GLY A 111 14.61 2.79 7.51
C GLY A 111 15.04 1.84 8.65
N ALA A 112 14.86 0.53 8.45
CA ALA A 112 15.18 -0.53 9.40
C ALA A 112 15.71 -1.76 8.67
N GLY A 113 16.44 -2.61 9.39
CA GLY A 113 16.97 -3.87 8.86
C GLY A 113 15.83 -4.81 8.47
N LEU A 114 15.86 -5.28 7.22
CA LEU A 114 14.95 -6.31 6.74
C LEU A 114 15.34 -7.67 7.34
N LEU A 115 14.38 -8.31 7.98
CA LEU A 115 14.45 -9.69 8.44
C LEU A 115 13.71 -10.57 7.45
N GLY A 116 14.14 -11.81 7.30
CA GLY A 116 13.55 -12.72 6.34
C GLY A 116 13.64 -14.18 6.76
N ARG A 117 12.80 -15.01 6.16
CA ARG A 117 12.95 -16.46 6.25
C ARG A 117 14.13 -16.91 5.40
N GLN A 118 14.80 -17.97 5.83
CA GLN A 118 15.90 -18.58 5.05
C GLN A 118 15.46 -19.06 3.67
N ASP A 119 14.18 -19.40 3.50
CA ASP A 119 13.59 -19.81 2.22
C ASP A 119 13.15 -18.64 1.30
N GLY A 120 13.39 -17.39 1.73
CA GLY A 120 13.01 -16.18 0.99
C GLY A 120 11.50 -15.95 0.88
N SER A 121 10.67 -16.73 1.57
CA SER A 121 9.20 -16.70 1.40
C SER A 121 8.50 -15.55 2.12
N GLY A 122 9.22 -14.75 2.91
CA GLY A 122 8.67 -13.61 3.60
C GLY A 122 9.76 -12.69 4.14
N LEU A 123 9.45 -11.40 4.12
CA LEU A 123 10.25 -10.33 4.72
C LEU A 123 9.39 -9.57 5.73
N TRP A 124 10.03 -9.11 6.78
CA TRP A 124 9.43 -8.25 7.79
C TRP A 124 10.50 -7.35 8.41
N ILE A 125 10.07 -6.36 9.17
CA ILE A 125 10.92 -5.59 10.06
C ILE A 125 10.51 -5.85 11.50
N GLN A 126 11.42 -5.58 12.44
CA GLN A 126 11.13 -5.74 13.86
C GLN A 126 10.05 -4.74 14.31
N GLN A 127 9.07 -5.21 15.09
CA GLN A 127 8.05 -4.33 15.66
C GLN A 127 8.70 -3.26 16.55
N GLY A 128 8.20 -2.02 16.46
CA GLY A 128 8.79 -0.88 17.17
C GLY A 128 9.99 -0.27 16.47
N THR A 129 10.34 -0.76 15.28
CA THR A 129 11.39 -0.17 14.43
C THR A 129 10.80 0.33 13.11
N GLY A 130 11.62 1.06 12.36
CA GLY A 130 11.28 1.60 11.05
C GLY A 130 10.56 2.94 11.09
N VAL A 131 10.56 3.63 9.96
CA VAL A 131 10.05 5.00 9.81
C VAL A 131 8.73 5.09 9.05
N ARG A 132 8.31 4.00 8.40
CA ARG A 132 7.01 3.82 7.71
C ARG A 132 6.79 2.35 7.38
N SER A 133 5.56 1.95 7.11
CA SER A 133 5.19 0.55 6.84
C SER A 133 4.97 0.21 5.38
N LEU A 134 5.01 1.21 4.50
CA LEU A 134 4.83 1.06 3.06
C LEU A 134 5.64 2.12 2.30
N GLY A 135 5.85 1.87 1.01
CA GLY A 135 6.50 2.82 0.11
C GLY A 135 6.64 2.28 -1.29
N THR A 136 6.95 3.17 -2.21
CA THR A 136 7.16 2.85 -3.62
C THR A 136 8.65 2.65 -3.87
N ILE A 137 9.00 1.64 -4.66
CA ILE A 137 10.38 1.41 -5.08
C ILE A 137 10.51 1.40 -6.60
N HIS A 138 11.65 1.87 -7.09
CA HIS A 138 12.06 1.67 -8.47
C HIS A 138 12.92 0.42 -8.55
N VAL A 139 12.31 -0.65 -9.03
CA VAL A 139 13.00 -1.92 -9.24
C VAL A 139 13.96 -1.82 -10.41
N ARG A 140 15.10 -2.50 -10.32
CA ARG A 140 16.05 -2.62 -11.42
C ARG A 140 15.49 -3.52 -12.52
N ARG A 141 14.82 -4.61 -12.11
CA ARG A 141 14.19 -5.58 -13.03
C ARG A 141 13.06 -6.30 -12.32
N VAL A 142 11.97 -6.56 -13.04
CA VAL A 142 10.97 -7.56 -12.66
C VAL A 142 11.32 -8.85 -13.39
N ASP A 143 11.52 -9.94 -12.65
CA ASP A 143 11.89 -11.24 -13.24
C ASP A 143 10.65 -12.03 -13.63
N GLU A 144 9.69 -12.17 -12.71
CA GLU A 144 8.50 -12.99 -12.94
C GLU A 144 7.34 -12.62 -11.99
N VAL A 145 6.12 -12.88 -12.46
CA VAL A 145 4.92 -12.97 -11.63
C VAL A 145 4.42 -14.41 -11.71
N VAL A 146 4.37 -15.11 -10.58
CA VAL A 146 4.00 -16.53 -10.52
C VAL A 146 2.81 -16.73 -9.61
N PHE A 147 1.80 -17.47 -10.09
CA PHE A 147 0.74 -17.98 -9.22
C PHE A 147 1.22 -19.25 -8.52
N TRP A 148 1.30 -19.21 -7.19
CA TRP A 148 1.78 -20.32 -6.38
C TRP A 148 0.66 -20.85 -5.47
N ILE A 149 0.44 -22.16 -5.51
CA ILE A 149 -0.47 -22.86 -4.60
C ILE A 149 0.35 -23.36 -3.42
N ASN A 150 0.01 -22.91 -2.21
CA ASN A 150 0.68 -23.38 -1.01
C ASN A 150 0.25 -24.83 -0.64
N PRO A 151 0.96 -25.52 0.27
CA PRO A 151 0.61 -26.88 0.68
C PRO A 151 -0.81 -27.04 1.24
N ASN A 152 -1.44 -25.95 1.68
CA ASN A 152 -2.81 -25.93 2.20
C ASN A 152 -3.86 -25.66 1.08
N GLY A 153 -3.45 -25.70 -0.19
CA GLY A 153 -4.31 -25.48 -1.35
C GLY A 153 -4.66 -24.00 -1.62
N LYS A 154 -4.10 -23.05 -0.87
CA LYS A 154 -4.37 -21.62 -1.05
C LYS A 154 -3.41 -21.03 -2.08
N GLY A 155 -3.98 -20.53 -3.19
CA GLY A 155 -3.26 -19.79 -4.22
C GLY A 155 -2.87 -18.37 -3.80
N ALA A 156 -1.70 -17.92 -4.22
CA ALA A 156 -1.23 -16.55 -4.07
C ALA A 156 -0.26 -16.19 -5.21
N TYR A 157 -0.42 -14.99 -5.76
CA TYR A 157 0.58 -14.42 -6.67
C TYR A 157 1.84 -14.01 -5.90
N ARG A 158 2.99 -14.25 -6.52
CA ARG A 158 4.32 -13.87 -6.03
C ARG A 158 5.01 -13.07 -7.12
N LEU A 159 5.59 -11.93 -6.75
CA LEU A 159 6.43 -11.11 -7.62
C LEU A 159 7.89 -11.38 -7.27
N ARG A 160 8.68 -11.75 -8.27
CA ARG A 160 10.14 -11.78 -8.17
C ARG A 160 10.72 -10.57 -8.88
N PHE A 161 11.59 -9.85 -8.19
CA PHE A 161 12.21 -8.65 -8.71
C PHE A 161 13.56 -8.40 -8.05
N GLU A 162 14.35 -7.57 -8.69
CA GLU A 162 15.61 -7.06 -8.18
C GLU A 162 15.48 -5.57 -7.90
N ASP A 163 15.86 -5.10 -6.71
CA ASP A 163 15.80 -3.68 -6.36
C ASP A 163 16.99 -2.87 -6.94
N GLY A 164 16.99 -1.55 -6.76
CA GLY A 164 18.06 -0.69 -7.27
C GLY A 164 19.42 -0.87 -6.59
N ALA A 165 19.49 -1.58 -5.45
CA ALA A 165 20.74 -1.96 -4.81
C ALA A 165 21.23 -3.34 -5.26
N GLY A 166 20.49 -4.02 -6.14
CA GLY A 166 20.81 -5.32 -6.68
C GLY A 166 20.41 -6.50 -5.80
N ASN A 167 19.51 -6.28 -4.83
CA ASN A 167 19.00 -7.35 -3.98
C ASN A 167 17.80 -8.04 -4.64
N ASP A 168 17.81 -9.37 -4.64
CA ASP A 168 16.71 -10.18 -5.15
C ASP A 168 15.62 -10.41 -4.09
N PHE A 169 14.37 -10.26 -4.50
CA PHE A 169 13.21 -10.46 -3.65
C PHE A 169 12.14 -11.31 -4.31
N ARG A 170 11.39 -12.04 -3.48
CA ARG A 170 10.21 -12.81 -3.89
C ARG A 170 9.05 -12.59 -2.92
N LEU A 171 8.21 -11.61 -3.20
CA LEU A 171 7.17 -11.13 -2.28
C LEU A 171 5.75 -11.49 -2.74
N PRO A 172 4.81 -11.69 -1.81
CA PRO A 172 3.39 -11.88 -2.17
C PRO A 172 2.82 -10.60 -2.79
N VAL A 173 1.97 -10.76 -3.79
CA VAL A 173 1.18 -9.66 -4.35
C VAL A 173 -0.17 -9.61 -3.65
N THR A 174 -0.38 -8.56 -2.85
CA THR A 174 -1.59 -8.36 -2.05
C THR A 174 -2.45 -7.20 -2.54
N ASP A 175 -2.01 -6.51 -3.59
CA ASP A 175 -2.75 -5.42 -4.21
C ASP A 175 -4.07 -5.91 -4.81
N LEU A 176 -5.16 -5.24 -4.47
CA LEU A 176 -6.51 -5.64 -4.84
C LEU A 176 -6.77 -5.37 -6.33
N ALA A 177 -6.29 -4.25 -6.86
CA ALA A 177 -6.52 -3.88 -8.26
C ALA A 177 -5.81 -4.87 -9.22
N PHE A 178 -4.56 -5.21 -8.90
CA PHE A 178 -3.76 -6.18 -9.64
C PHE A 178 -4.40 -7.56 -9.61
N ARG A 179 -4.84 -8.02 -8.42
CA ARG A 179 -5.52 -9.31 -8.31
C ARG A 179 -6.83 -9.36 -9.07
N MET A 180 -7.63 -8.30 -9.00
CA MET A 180 -8.87 -8.21 -9.78
C MET A 180 -8.63 -8.29 -11.28
N TYR A 181 -7.51 -7.74 -11.77
CA TYR A 181 -7.13 -7.81 -13.18
C TYR A 181 -6.67 -9.20 -13.61
N LEU A 182 -5.93 -9.93 -12.76
CA LEU A 182 -5.45 -11.28 -13.09
C LEU A 182 -6.49 -12.38 -12.86
N ASP A 183 -7.41 -12.18 -11.92
CA ASP A 183 -8.44 -13.17 -11.58
C ASP A 183 -9.70 -13.05 -12.47
N SER A 184 -9.75 -12.07 -13.38
CA SER A 184 -10.85 -11.84 -14.34
C SER A 184 -10.62 -12.52 -15.68
#